data_AF-A0AB39PAJ8-F1
#
_entry.id   AF-A0AB39PAJ8-F1
#
_cell.length_a   1.000
_cell.length_b   1.000
_cell.length_c   1.000
_cell.angle_alpha   90.00
_cell.angle_beta   90.00
_cell.angle_gamma   90.00
#
_symmetry.space_group_name_H-M   'P 1'
#
loop_
_entity.id
_entity.type
_entity.pdbx_description
1 polymer ?
#
loop_
_entity_poly.entity_id
_entity_poly.type
_entity_poly.pdbx_seq_one_letter_code
_entity_poly.pdbx_strand_id
1 'polypeptide(L)'
;MALCLATALIHVLLVFLHVAPPNPLSQQYSRQVNAWVFPLFEQNWRLFAPNPESVNRQISARTMHTAPDGTVQVSGWFDLTAVDNSAVKHSVFPSHTSQNMLRRAWSSYLETHGGDDRPRSERALMVQQYLTNIATDRIADHRGGTFESVQLRVITMPIAVPAAASGPGASAAAPKPAERYLPWWKVASHGN
;
A
#
# COMPACT_ATOMS: atom_id res chain seq x y z
N MET A 1 -28.38 33.93 19.14
CA MET A 1 -29.38 33.98 18.05
C MET A 1 -28.76 34.45 16.73
N ALA A 2 -28.36 35.72 16.58
CA ALA A 2 -27.80 36.24 15.33
C ALA A 2 -26.54 35.49 14.83
N LEU A 3 -25.61 35.17 15.74
CA LEU A 3 -24.41 34.39 15.40
C LEU A 3 -24.76 32.99 14.88
N CYS A 4 -25.63 32.27 15.57
CA CYS A 4 -26.08 30.93 15.17
C CYS A 4 -26.74 30.94 13.80
N LEU A 5 -27.59 31.94 13.54
CA LEU A 5 -28.24 32.12 12.24
C LEU A 5 -27.20 32.39 11.13
N ALA A 6 -26.23 33.28 11.38
CA ALA A 6 -25.17 33.57 10.43
C ALA A 6 -24.31 32.33 10.13
N THR A 7 -23.93 31.56 11.16
CA THR A 7 -23.18 30.31 10.99
C THR A 7 -23.97 29.28 10.18
N ALA A 8 -25.28 29.14 10.43
CA ALA A 8 -26.13 28.22 9.68
C ALA A 8 -26.23 28.62 8.20
N LEU A 9 -26.40 29.90 7.89
CA LEU A 9 -26.43 30.40 6.51
C LEU A 9 -25.10 30.19 5.79
N ILE A 10 -23.98 30.47 6.46
CA ILE A 10 -22.63 30.21 5.93
C ILE A 10 -22.45 28.72 5.67
N HIS A 11 -22.86 27.86 6.59
CA HIS A 11 -22.77 26.41 6.44
C HIS A 11 -23.54 25.92 5.20
N VAL A 12 -24.80 26.34 5.06
CA VAL A 12 -25.65 25.97 3.91
C VAL A 12 -25.01 26.45 2.60
N LEU A 13 -24.49 27.68 2.55
CA LEU A 13 -23.80 28.21 1.37
C LEU A 13 -22.56 27.38 1.01
N LEU A 14 -21.71 27.04 1.98
CA LEU A 14 -20.48 26.28 1.74
C LEU A 14 -20.76 24.85 1.31
N VAL A 15 -21.76 24.20 1.93
CA VAL A 15 -22.22 22.86 1.51
C VAL A 15 -22.83 22.91 0.11
N PHE A 16 -23.62 23.94 -0.21
CA PHE A 16 -24.15 24.13 -1.56
C PHE A 16 -23.02 24.28 -2.60
N LEU A 17 -22.02 25.13 -2.34
CA LEU A 17 -20.88 25.30 -3.24
C LEU A 17 -20.05 24.02 -3.42
N HIS A 18 -20.04 23.12 -2.42
CA HIS A 18 -19.35 21.84 -2.49
C HIS A 18 -20.10 20.80 -3.36
N VAL A 19 -21.44 20.76 -3.29
CA VAL A 19 -22.26 19.75 -3.99
C VAL A 19 -22.75 20.23 -5.36
N ALA A 20 -22.84 21.54 -5.57
CA ALA A 20 -23.28 22.11 -6.84
C ALA A 20 -22.30 21.79 -7.99
N PRO A 21 -22.77 21.79 -9.26
CA PRO A 21 -21.90 21.66 -10.41
C PRO A 21 -20.75 22.69 -10.40
N PRO A 22 -19.57 22.36 -11.00
CA PRO A 22 -18.42 23.24 -11.03
C PRO A 22 -18.76 24.64 -11.54
N ASN A 23 -18.45 25.66 -10.76
CA ASN A 23 -18.71 27.06 -11.09
C ASN A 23 -17.53 27.93 -10.66
N PRO A 24 -17.39 29.16 -11.20
CA PRO A 24 -16.24 30.01 -10.91
C PRO A 24 -16.03 30.29 -9.41
N LEU A 25 -17.11 30.44 -8.64
CA LEU A 25 -17.03 30.69 -7.20
C LEU A 25 -16.53 29.47 -6.43
N SER A 26 -17.06 28.27 -6.73
CA SER A 26 -16.59 27.04 -6.07
C SER A 26 -15.13 26.71 -6.42
N GLN A 27 -14.68 27.04 -7.63
CA GLN A 27 -13.27 26.89 -8.02
C GLN A 27 -12.36 27.89 -7.29
N GLN A 28 -12.73 29.18 -7.29
CA GLN A 28 -11.96 30.25 -6.67
C GLN A 28 -11.81 30.06 -5.15
N TYR A 29 -12.86 29.61 -4.47
CA TYR A 29 -12.89 29.43 -3.01
C TYR A 29 -12.79 27.96 -2.58
N SER A 30 -12.30 27.08 -3.46
CA SER A 30 -12.22 25.62 -3.24
C SER A 30 -11.50 25.26 -1.94
N ARG A 31 -10.42 25.96 -1.61
CA ARG A 31 -9.65 25.70 -0.37
C ARG A 31 -10.49 25.95 0.89
N GLN A 32 -11.23 27.07 0.94
CA GLN A 32 -12.05 27.47 2.08
C GLN A 32 -13.28 26.56 2.22
N VAL A 33 -13.93 26.24 1.11
CA VAL A 33 -15.05 25.29 1.07
C VAL A 33 -14.59 23.93 1.60
N ASN A 34 -13.47 23.41 1.09
CA ASN A 34 -12.92 22.12 1.50
C ASN A 34 -12.49 22.09 2.97
N ALA A 35 -11.89 23.18 3.47
CA ALA A 35 -11.48 23.28 4.87
C ALA A 35 -12.68 23.29 5.84
N TRP A 36 -13.84 23.80 5.42
CA TRP A 36 -15.07 23.78 6.21
C TRP A 36 -15.80 22.43 6.14
N VAL A 37 -15.84 21.82 4.95
CA VAL A 37 -16.64 20.61 4.69
C VAL A 37 -15.92 19.33 5.15
N PHE A 38 -14.67 19.12 4.78
CA PHE A 38 -13.99 17.84 4.99
C PHE A 38 -13.74 17.42 6.46
N PRO A 39 -13.66 18.33 7.45
CA PRO A 39 -13.60 17.89 8.85
C PRO A 39 -14.86 17.14 9.32
N LEU A 40 -16.02 17.39 8.71
CA LEU A 40 -17.31 16.83 9.14
C LEU A 40 -17.95 15.91 8.10
N PHE A 41 -17.65 16.12 6.81
CA PHE A 41 -18.25 15.41 5.68
C PHE A 41 -17.17 14.88 4.74
N GLU A 42 -16.38 13.91 5.21
CA GLU A 42 -15.48 13.19 4.32
C GLU A 42 -16.28 12.29 3.37
N GLN A 43 -16.29 12.61 2.06
CA GLN A 43 -16.94 11.79 1.04
C GLN A 43 -15.99 10.69 0.56
N ASN A 44 -15.92 9.59 1.30
CA ASN A 44 -15.12 8.44 0.92
C ASN A 44 -15.99 7.31 0.36
N TRP A 45 -16.16 7.29 -0.96
CA TRP A 45 -16.93 6.26 -1.68
C TRP A 45 -16.22 4.91 -1.81
N ARG A 46 -15.01 4.76 -1.25
CA ARG A 46 -14.25 3.50 -1.31
C ARG A 46 -14.99 2.31 -0.69
N LEU A 47 -15.98 2.55 0.17
CA LEU A 47 -16.82 1.48 0.74
C LEU A 47 -17.76 0.84 -0.29
N PHE A 48 -18.27 1.63 -1.25
CA PHE A 48 -19.28 1.17 -2.21
C PHE A 48 -18.71 0.88 -3.59
N ALA A 49 -17.64 1.57 -3.99
CA ALA A 49 -16.99 1.37 -5.27
C ALA A 49 -15.46 1.47 -5.10
N PRO A 50 -14.82 0.49 -4.44
CA PRO A 50 -13.37 0.44 -4.42
C PRO A 50 -12.86 0.29 -5.85
N ASN A 51 -11.85 1.06 -6.22
CA ASN A 51 -11.16 0.83 -7.48
C ASN A 51 -10.58 -0.59 -7.46
N PRO A 52 -10.90 -1.44 -8.45
CA PRO A 52 -10.30 -2.77 -8.51
C PRO A 52 -8.79 -2.63 -8.63
N GLU A 53 -8.04 -3.54 -7.99
CA GLU A 53 -6.60 -3.58 -8.20
C GLU A 53 -6.33 -3.87 -9.68
N SER A 54 -5.65 -2.94 -10.35
CA SER A 54 -5.28 -3.04 -11.76
C SER A 54 -3.89 -3.68 -11.95
N VAL A 55 -3.28 -4.18 -10.88
CA VAL A 55 -1.93 -4.74 -10.88
C VAL A 55 -1.83 -5.94 -9.95
N ASN A 56 -1.05 -6.93 -10.36
CA ASN A 56 -0.57 -8.02 -9.51
C ASN A 56 0.78 -7.63 -8.91
N ARG A 57 1.01 -7.94 -7.63
CA ARG A 57 2.28 -7.64 -6.96
C ARG A 57 2.88 -8.91 -6.41
N GLN A 58 4.13 -9.17 -6.77
CA GLN A 58 4.95 -10.21 -6.20
C GLN A 58 5.97 -9.57 -5.28
N ILE A 59 5.90 -9.90 -4.01
CA ILE A 59 6.82 -9.45 -2.96
C ILE A 59 7.71 -10.62 -2.59
N SER A 60 9.02 -10.41 -2.74
CA SER A 60 10.06 -11.35 -2.35
C SER A 60 10.98 -10.69 -1.32
N ALA A 61 11.64 -11.52 -0.51
CA ALA A 61 12.63 -11.05 0.44
C ALA A 61 13.92 -11.88 0.35
N ARG A 62 15.05 -11.25 0.65
CA ARG A 62 16.34 -11.91 0.81
C ARG A 62 17.04 -11.36 2.04
N THR A 63 18.02 -12.08 2.53
CA THR A 63 18.73 -11.71 3.76
C THR A 63 20.21 -11.52 3.49
N MET A 64 20.86 -10.85 4.44
CA MET A 64 22.30 -10.71 4.49
C MET A 64 22.79 -11.23 5.84
N HIS A 65 23.85 -12.04 5.80
CA HIS A 65 24.54 -12.57 6.97
C HIS A 65 26.05 -12.37 6.87
N THR A 66 26.70 -12.04 7.99
CA THR A 66 28.15 -11.88 8.09
C THR A 66 28.73 -13.12 8.75
N ALA A 67 29.50 -13.90 8.00
CA ALA A 67 30.15 -15.10 8.51
C ALA A 67 31.28 -14.74 9.51
N PRO A 68 31.71 -15.68 10.38
CA PRO A 68 32.74 -15.44 11.38
C PRO A 68 34.09 -14.97 10.83
N ASP A 69 34.37 -15.28 9.56
CA ASP A 69 35.54 -14.83 8.78
C ASP A 69 35.39 -13.40 8.23
N GLY A 70 34.27 -12.72 8.51
CA GLY A 70 33.95 -11.40 8.01
C GLY A 70 33.30 -11.38 6.62
N THR A 71 33.09 -12.54 5.98
CA THR A 71 32.49 -12.60 4.64
C THR A 71 31.00 -12.30 4.69
N VAL A 72 30.54 -11.35 3.87
CA VAL A 72 29.11 -11.04 3.72
C VAL A 72 28.47 -12.02 2.74
N GLN A 73 27.50 -12.78 3.21
CA GLN A 73 26.71 -13.73 2.42
C GLN A 73 25.28 -13.19 2.23
N VAL A 74 24.84 -13.12 0.98
CA VAL A 74 23.48 -12.70 0.61
C VAL A 74 22.72 -13.91 0.09
N SER A 75 21.52 -14.15 0.63
CA SER A 75 20.70 -15.28 0.20
C SER A 75 20.05 -15.03 -1.18
N GLY A 76 19.53 -16.11 -1.77
CA GLY A 76 18.55 -16.01 -2.85
C GLY A 76 17.26 -15.31 -2.41
N TRP A 77 16.44 -14.95 -3.39
CA TRP A 77 15.10 -14.40 -3.16
C TRP A 77 14.13 -15.49 -2.72
N PHE A 78 13.44 -15.25 -1.61
CA PHE A 78 12.33 -16.03 -1.12
C PHE A 78 11.00 -15.33 -1.43
N ASP A 79 10.05 -16.05 -2.03
CA ASP A 79 8.76 -15.47 -2.46
C ASP A 79 7.74 -15.46 -1.31
N LEU A 80 7.56 -14.30 -0.69
CA LEU A 80 6.59 -14.12 0.39
C LEU A 80 5.15 -14.22 -0.11
N THR A 81 4.91 -13.85 -1.37
CA THR A 81 3.58 -13.87 -1.99
C THR A 81 3.14 -15.29 -2.33
N ALA A 82 4.09 -16.15 -2.70
CA ALA A 82 3.83 -17.57 -2.94
C ALA A 82 3.28 -18.27 -1.68
N VAL A 83 3.77 -17.91 -0.48
CA VAL A 83 3.26 -18.43 0.80
C VAL A 83 1.76 -18.13 0.93
N ASP A 84 1.36 -16.87 0.77
CA ASP A 84 -0.04 -16.44 0.86
C ASP A 84 -0.91 -17.09 -0.23
N ASN A 85 -0.43 -17.09 -1.48
CA ASN A 85 -1.15 -17.69 -2.60
C ASN A 85 -1.39 -19.19 -2.39
N SER A 86 -0.39 -19.92 -1.87
CA SER A 86 -0.53 -21.36 -1.62
C SER A 86 -1.57 -21.67 -0.54
N ALA A 87 -1.68 -20.82 0.49
CA ALA A 87 -2.65 -20.98 1.57
C ALA A 87 -4.09 -20.60 1.14
N VAL A 88 -4.23 -19.76 0.11
CA VAL A 88 -5.54 -19.35 -0.43
C VAL A 88 -6.00 -20.26 -1.56
N LYS A 89 -5.09 -20.70 -2.43
CA LYS A 89 -5.43 -21.48 -3.62
C LYS A 89 -6.06 -22.82 -3.24
N HIS A 90 -7.22 -23.11 -3.82
CA HIS A 90 -8.04 -24.31 -3.54
C HIS A 90 -8.57 -24.43 -2.10
N SER A 91 -8.44 -23.40 -1.27
CA SER A 91 -9.08 -23.37 0.04
C SER A 91 -10.56 -23.00 -0.08
N VAL A 92 -11.44 -23.79 0.54
CA VAL A 92 -12.89 -23.50 0.59
C VAL A 92 -13.18 -22.30 1.50
N PHE A 93 -12.38 -22.14 2.55
CA PHE A 93 -12.50 -21.07 3.55
C PHE A 93 -11.13 -20.43 3.80
N PRO A 94 -10.59 -19.66 2.85
CA PRO A 94 -9.27 -19.06 2.98
C PRO A 94 -9.25 -18.07 4.14
N SER A 95 -8.20 -18.10 4.98
CA SER A 95 -8.10 -17.18 6.10
C SER A 95 -7.93 -15.73 5.63
N HIS A 96 -8.50 -14.77 6.36
CA HIS A 96 -8.28 -13.35 6.06
C HIS A 96 -6.81 -12.96 6.20
N THR A 97 -6.06 -13.60 7.09
CA THR A 97 -4.63 -13.36 7.28
C THR A 97 -3.85 -13.71 6.01
N SER A 98 -4.03 -14.93 5.48
CA SER A 98 -3.37 -15.38 4.24
C SER A 98 -3.75 -14.51 3.04
N GLN A 99 -4.97 -14.00 2.99
CA GLN A 99 -5.41 -13.13 1.89
C GLN A 99 -4.91 -11.69 1.98
N ASN A 100 -4.72 -11.16 3.20
CA ASN A 100 -4.65 -9.71 3.41
C ASN A 100 -3.41 -9.22 4.14
N MET A 101 -2.70 -10.06 4.92
CA MET A 101 -1.63 -9.59 5.81
C MET A 101 -0.51 -8.87 5.03
N LEU A 102 0.15 -9.57 4.11
CA LEU A 102 1.24 -9.01 3.31
C LEU A 102 0.75 -7.89 2.39
N ARG A 103 -0.41 -8.09 1.75
CA ARG A 103 -1.02 -7.12 0.83
C ARG A 103 -1.32 -5.79 1.53
N ARG A 104 -1.95 -5.83 2.70
CA ARG A 104 -2.27 -4.62 3.49
C ARG A 104 -1.03 -3.97 4.05
N ALA A 105 -0.05 -4.75 4.55
CA ALA A 105 1.23 -4.22 5.01
C ALA A 105 1.92 -3.42 3.89
N TRP A 106 1.94 -3.95 2.67
CA TRP A 106 2.49 -3.26 1.52
C TRP A 106 1.69 -2.02 1.11
N SER A 107 0.35 -2.09 1.06
CA SER A 107 -0.48 -0.92 0.76
C SER A 107 -0.27 0.21 1.77
N SER A 108 -0.21 -0.10 3.06
CA SER A 108 0.10 0.88 4.10
C SER A 108 1.51 1.43 3.96
N TYR A 109 2.49 0.60 3.58
CA TYR A 109 3.87 1.05 3.37
C TYR A 109 3.96 2.09 2.26
N LEU A 110 3.27 1.85 1.14
CA LEU A 110 3.18 2.81 0.03
C LEU A 110 2.53 4.13 0.45
N GLU A 111 1.46 4.06 1.24
CA GLU A 111 0.76 5.25 1.73
C GLU A 111 1.64 6.11 2.65
N THR A 112 2.45 5.48 3.52
CA THR A 112 3.25 6.22 4.50
C THR A 112 4.65 6.64 4.02
N HIS A 113 5.25 5.92 3.05
CA HIS A 113 6.61 6.20 2.55
C HIS A 113 6.66 6.85 1.18
N GLY A 114 5.56 6.80 0.40
CA GLY A 114 5.54 7.32 -0.95
C GLY A 114 6.58 6.65 -1.86
N GLY A 115 7.35 7.47 -2.59
CA GLY A 115 8.31 7.01 -3.61
C GLY A 115 9.76 6.89 -3.14
N ASP A 116 10.15 7.45 -2.00
CA ASP A 116 11.55 7.55 -1.58
C ASP A 116 11.94 6.66 -0.39
N ASP A 117 11.02 5.79 0.06
CA ASP A 117 11.24 4.77 1.09
C ASP A 117 11.68 5.33 2.46
N ARG A 118 11.49 6.64 2.69
CA ARG A 118 11.87 7.30 3.95
C ARG A 118 10.69 7.41 4.91
N PRO A 119 10.81 6.89 6.16
CA PRO A 119 9.77 7.07 7.16
C PRO A 119 9.80 8.52 7.67
N ARG A 120 8.67 9.23 7.56
CA ARG A 120 8.52 10.63 8.05
C ARG A 120 7.58 10.78 9.25
N SER A 121 7.08 9.66 9.79
CA SER A 121 6.16 9.64 10.93
C SER A 121 6.33 8.37 11.75
N GLU A 122 5.87 8.38 13.00
CA GLU A 122 5.83 7.17 13.85
C GLU A 122 5.02 6.05 13.19
N ARG A 123 3.91 6.40 12.53
CA ARG A 123 3.11 5.45 11.74
C ARG A 123 3.93 4.82 10.61
N ALA A 124 4.76 5.60 9.91
CA ALA A 124 5.63 5.07 8.85
C ALA A 124 6.65 4.07 9.41
N LEU A 125 7.28 4.39 10.55
CA LEU A 125 8.21 3.48 11.23
C LEU A 125 7.51 2.18 11.66
N MET A 126 6.32 2.27 12.25
CA MET A 126 5.54 1.09 12.66
C MET A 126 5.17 0.21 11.47
N VAL A 127 4.75 0.80 10.35
CA VAL A 127 4.40 0.05 9.12
C VAL A 127 5.64 -0.59 8.50
N GLN A 128 6.78 0.10 8.48
CA GLN A 128 8.05 -0.48 8.03
C GLN A 128 8.42 -1.68 8.90
N GLN A 129 8.39 -1.52 10.24
CA GLN A 129 8.70 -2.61 11.16
C GLN A 129 7.75 -3.80 10.98
N TYR A 130 6.45 -3.54 10.79
CA TYR A 130 5.47 -4.59 10.54
C TYR A 130 5.78 -5.39 9.27
N LEU A 131 6.12 -4.71 8.17
CA LEU A 131 6.50 -5.36 6.92
C LEU A 131 7.81 -6.14 7.05
N THR A 132 8.79 -5.60 7.78
CA THR A 132 10.03 -6.29 8.14
C THR A 132 9.74 -7.58 8.92
N ASN A 133 8.89 -7.52 9.95
CA ASN A 133 8.55 -8.68 10.78
C ASN A 133 7.88 -9.79 9.95
N ILE A 134 6.92 -9.44 9.07
CA ILE A 134 6.31 -10.42 8.16
C ILE A 134 7.36 -11.15 7.33
N ALA A 135 8.33 -10.42 6.79
CA ALA A 135 9.40 -11.02 5.99
C ALA A 135 10.31 -11.90 6.84
N THR A 136 10.73 -11.41 8.01
CA THR A 136 11.61 -12.13 8.93
C THR A 136 10.99 -13.42 9.43
N ASP A 137 9.75 -13.37 9.94
CA ASP A 137 9.02 -14.53 10.47
C ASP A 137 8.91 -15.62 9.40
N ARG A 138 8.47 -15.26 8.18
CA ARG A 138 8.30 -16.23 7.08
C ARG A 138 9.61 -16.83 6.60
N ILE A 139 10.70 -16.05 6.61
CA ILE A 139 12.03 -16.57 6.26
C ILE A 139 12.53 -17.53 7.35
N ALA A 140 12.35 -17.17 8.62
CA ALA A 140 12.70 -18.02 9.75
C ALA A 140 11.96 -19.36 9.70
N ASP A 141 10.65 -19.34 9.42
CA ASP A 141 9.85 -20.55 9.26
C ASP A 141 10.28 -21.42 8.06
N HIS A 142 10.73 -20.80 6.96
CA HIS A 142 11.05 -21.54 5.73
C HIS A 142 12.43 -22.21 5.75
N ARG A 143 13.46 -21.51 6.24
CA ARG A 143 14.86 -21.96 6.14
C ARG A 143 15.63 -21.90 7.47
N GLY A 144 15.05 -21.31 8.50
CA GLY A 144 15.73 -21.03 9.76
C GLY A 144 16.96 -20.12 9.63
N GLY A 145 17.79 -20.16 10.68
CA GLY A 145 19.06 -19.45 10.74
C GLY A 145 18.93 -17.96 11.10
N THR A 146 20.04 -17.39 11.55
CA THR A 146 20.14 -15.97 11.89
C THR A 146 20.60 -15.15 10.70
N PHE A 147 20.13 -13.91 10.63
CA PHE A 147 20.57 -12.92 9.65
C PHE A 147 20.43 -11.53 10.25
N GLU A 148 21.25 -10.59 9.78
CA GLU A 148 21.36 -9.25 10.38
C GLU A 148 20.54 -8.21 9.62
N SER A 149 20.25 -8.47 8.35
CA SER A 149 19.43 -7.58 7.53
C SER A 149 18.53 -8.35 6.57
N VAL A 150 17.40 -7.74 6.24
CA VAL A 150 16.48 -8.18 5.18
C VAL A 150 16.33 -7.10 4.13
N GLN A 151 16.18 -7.50 2.87
CA GLN A 151 15.78 -6.63 1.77
C GLN A 151 14.56 -7.21 1.09
N LEU A 152 13.59 -6.35 0.81
CA LEU A 152 12.41 -6.70 0.04
C LEU A 152 12.52 -6.19 -1.40
N ARG A 153 11.88 -6.94 -2.29
CA ARG A 153 11.71 -6.60 -3.69
C ARG A 153 10.25 -6.78 -4.07
N VAL A 154 9.72 -5.81 -4.79
CA VAL A 154 8.34 -5.82 -5.26
C VAL A 154 8.35 -5.72 -6.79
N ILE A 155 7.79 -6.74 -7.43
CA ILE A 155 7.52 -6.75 -8.87
C ILE A 155 6.02 -6.47 -9.05
N THR A 156 5.69 -5.36 -9.71
CA THR A 156 4.32 -4.94 -10.01
C THR A 156 4.03 -5.19 -11.48
N MET A 157 3.12 -6.11 -11.76
CA MET A 157 2.68 -6.49 -13.11
C MET A 157 1.28 -5.92 -13.36
N PRO A 158 1.09 -5.04 -14.35
CA PRO A 158 -0.25 -4.56 -14.67
C PRO A 158 -1.14 -5.68 -15.22
N ILE A 159 -2.41 -5.66 -14.82
CA ILE A 159 -3.42 -6.60 -15.30
C ILE A 159 -3.91 -6.11 -16.66
N ALA A 160 -3.78 -6.97 -17.69
CA ALA A 160 -4.24 -6.65 -19.02
C ALA A 160 -5.78 -6.53 -19.06
N VAL A 161 -6.27 -5.53 -19.79
CA VAL A 161 -7.71 -5.41 -20.07
C VAL A 161 -8.10 -6.54 -21.03
N PRO A 162 -9.17 -7.32 -20.76
CA PRO A 162 -9.62 -8.37 -21.65
C PRO A 162 -9.92 -7.82 -23.06
N ALA A 163 -9.52 -8.56 -24.10
CA ALA A 163 -9.70 -8.13 -25.49
C ALA A 163 -11.16 -7.82 -25.86
N ALA A 164 -12.13 -8.49 -25.23
CA ALA A 164 -13.56 -8.26 -25.43
C ALA A 164 -14.06 -6.90 -24.88
N ALA A 165 -13.33 -6.29 -23.95
CA ALA A 165 -13.63 -4.96 -23.38
C ALA A 165 -12.87 -3.83 -24.10
N SER A 166 -11.96 -4.17 -25.01
CA SER A 166 -11.17 -3.21 -25.79
C SER A 166 -11.96 -2.77 -27.02
N GLY A 167 -12.36 -1.49 -27.09
CA GLY A 167 -13.01 -0.92 -28.27
C GLY A 167 -12.13 -1.01 -29.53
N PRO A 168 -12.71 -0.94 -30.75
CA PRO A 168 -11.96 -1.00 -31.99
C PRO A 168 -10.94 0.16 -32.06
N GLY A 169 -9.65 -0.17 -31.98
CA GLY A 169 -8.54 0.79 -32.02
C GLY A 169 -7.55 0.75 -30.85
N ALA A 170 -7.80 -0.06 -29.81
CA ALA A 170 -6.88 -0.16 -28.66
C ALA A 170 -5.65 -1.04 -28.97
N SER A 171 -4.71 -0.52 -29.76
CA SER A 171 -3.33 -1.02 -29.77
C SER A 171 -2.57 -0.38 -28.62
N ALA A 172 -2.83 -0.85 -27.40
CA ALA A 172 -2.05 -0.45 -26.23
C ALA A 172 -0.81 -1.34 -26.14
N ALA A 173 0.38 -0.72 -26.07
CA ALA A 173 1.63 -1.43 -25.83
C ALA A 173 1.50 -2.33 -24.59
N ALA A 174 2.07 -3.55 -24.64
CA ALA A 174 2.00 -4.48 -23.53
C ALA A 174 2.54 -3.80 -22.24
N PRO A 175 1.76 -3.84 -21.14
CA PRO A 175 2.19 -3.22 -19.89
C PRO A 175 3.50 -3.83 -19.41
N LYS A 176 4.48 -2.98 -19.07
CA LYS A 176 5.78 -3.45 -18.58
C LYS A 176 5.75 -3.64 -17.06
N PRO A 177 6.35 -4.73 -16.53
CA PRO A 177 6.53 -4.89 -15.09
C PRO A 177 7.40 -3.76 -14.52
N ALA A 178 7.02 -3.25 -13.35
CA ALA A 178 7.84 -2.35 -12.56
C ALA A 178 8.48 -3.11 -11.40
N GLU A 179 9.79 -2.99 -11.23
CA GLU A 179 10.53 -3.59 -10.13
C GLU A 179 10.99 -2.51 -9.15
N ARG A 180 10.76 -2.72 -7.85
CA ARG A 180 11.18 -1.82 -6.77
C ARG A 180 11.96 -2.62 -5.73
N TYR A 181 13.15 -2.14 -5.38
CA TYR A 181 13.97 -2.67 -4.30
C TYR A 181 13.87 -1.74 -3.11
N LEU A 182 13.46 -2.25 -1.96
CA LEU A 182 13.45 -1.49 -0.72
C LEU A 182 14.88 -1.41 -0.15
N PRO A 183 15.18 -0.41 0.70
CA PRO A 183 16.45 -0.37 1.41
C PRO A 183 16.63 -1.61 2.29
N TRP A 184 17.89 -1.93 2.60
CA TRP A 184 18.20 -2.95 3.59
C TRP A 184 17.74 -2.49 4.97
N TRP A 185 16.95 -3.32 5.64
CA TRP A 185 16.53 -3.09 7.01
C TRP A 185 17.26 -4.04 7.94
N LYS A 186 17.82 -3.48 9.01
CA LYS A 186 18.38 -4.28 10.09
C LYS A 186 17.25 -5.01 10.80
N VAL A 187 17.45 -6.29 11.05
CA VAL A 187 16.52 -7.07 11.87
C VAL A 187 17.10 -7.16 13.27
N ALA A 188 16.23 -7.03 14.28
CA ALA A 188 16.64 -7.39 15.63
C ALA A 188 16.95 -8.90 15.59
N SER A 189 18.14 -9.29 16.07
CA SER A 189 18.40 -10.69 16.37
C SER A 189 17.27 -11.13 17.31
N HIS A 190 16.39 -12.02 16.83
CA HIS A 190 15.56 -12.78 17.76
C HIS A 190 16.56 -13.62 18.54
N GLY A 191 16.94 -13.12 19.73
CA GLY A 191 17.72 -13.90 20.68
C GLY A 191 16.94 -15.20 20.89
N ASN A 192 17.58 -16.30 20.49
CA ASN A 192 17.07 -17.66 20.65
C ASN A 192 16.46 -17.88 22.04
#